data_AF-A0A1M3P765-F1
#
_entry.id   AF-A0A1M3P765-F1
#
_cell.length_a   1.000
_cell.length_b   1.000
_cell.length_c   1.000
_cell.angle_alpha   90.00
_cell.angle_beta   90.00
_cell.angle_gamma   90.00
#
_symmetry.space_group_name_H-M   'P 1'
#
loop_
_entity.id
_entity.type
_entity.pdbx_description
1 polymer ?
#
loop_
_entity_poly.entity_id
_entity_poly.type
_entity_poly.pdbx_seq_one_letter_code
_entity_poly.pdbx_strand_id
1 'polypeptide(L)'
;MTTSTTFPVSVAMTQPGMLISAEQAKQQNDHAFGQYDALVKAGLLTGAEAQVQPMFGRDKVPGKVYTITEAGTKVLKDPKFTAFCAGRYKVDEVVNFTEPGNAMGATISRVTYTYSPVDVPAWAKDEGVQTAFPNLAKQLAPHQEGRATMVLQNDGWSADLSMF
;
A
#
# COMPACT_ATOMS: atom_id res chain seq x y z
N MET A 1 -14.90 -12.08 0.36
CA MET A 1 -13.60 -11.65 -0.18
C MET A 1 -13.14 -12.65 -1.23
N THR A 2 -13.43 -12.40 -2.50
CA THR A 2 -12.67 -12.99 -3.61
C THR A 2 -12.25 -11.85 -4.54
N THR A 3 -11.70 -10.80 -3.95
CA THR A 3 -10.80 -9.91 -4.68
C THR A 3 -9.60 -10.77 -5.03
N SER A 4 -9.39 -11.05 -6.31
CA SER A 4 -8.19 -11.73 -6.78
C SER A 4 -6.99 -11.10 -6.09
N THR A 5 -6.21 -11.90 -5.38
CA THR A 5 -4.99 -11.41 -4.72
C THR A 5 -3.87 -11.22 -5.72
N THR A 6 -4.09 -11.55 -6.99
CA THR A 6 -3.11 -11.45 -8.08
C THR A 6 -3.71 -10.76 -9.30
N PHE A 7 -2.85 -10.25 -10.19
CA PHE A 7 -3.30 -9.75 -11.48
C PHE A 7 -3.64 -10.92 -12.43
N PRO A 8 -4.66 -10.77 -13.30
CA PRO A 8 -5.48 -9.59 -13.50
C PRO A 8 -6.54 -9.37 -12.41
N VAL A 9 -6.86 -8.11 -12.14
CA VAL A 9 -7.92 -7.71 -11.21
C VAL A 9 -9.14 -7.28 -12.00
N SER A 10 -10.31 -7.84 -11.67
CA SER A 10 -11.59 -7.44 -12.26
C SER A 10 -12.36 -6.57 -11.28
N VAL A 11 -12.80 -5.39 -11.72
CA VAL A 11 -13.58 -4.45 -10.92
C VAL A 11 -14.93 -4.25 -11.61
N ALA A 12 -15.98 -4.70 -10.94
CA ALA A 12 -17.36 -4.51 -11.40
C ALA A 12 -17.83 -3.07 -11.18
N MET A 13 -18.52 -2.53 -12.17
CA MET A 13 -19.25 -1.27 -11.99
C MET A 13 -20.44 -1.53 -11.07
N THR A 14 -20.45 -0.85 -9.93
CA THR A 14 -21.60 -0.80 -9.04
C THR A 14 -22.78 -0.17 -9.77
N GLN A 15 -23.93 -0.85 -9.75
CA GLN A 15 -25.17 -0.36 -10.33
C GLN A 15 -26.09 0.22 -9.24
N PRO A 16 -26.81 1.32 -9.51
CA PRO A 16 -27.83 1.82 -8.58
C PRO A 16 -28.96 0.81 -8.39
N GLY A 17 -29.61 0.86 -7.23
CA GLY A 17 -30.72 -0.05 -6.92
C GLY A 17 -31.46 0.34 -5.64
N MET A 18 -32.14 -0.61 -5.02
CA MET A 18 -32.89 -0.34 -3.78
C MET A 18 -32.01 0.10 -2.60
N LEU A 19 -30.74 -0.32 -2.56
CA LEU A 19 -29.84 -0.07 -1.43
C LEU A 19 -28.97 1.17 -1.59
N ILE A 20 -28.73 1.62 -2.83
CA ILE A 20 -27.82 2.73 -3.14
C ILE A 20 -28.35 3.56 -4.30
N SER A 21 -28.20 4.88 -4.22
CA SER A 21 -28.59 5.81 -5.27
C SER A 21 -27.61 5.80 -6.45
N ALA A 22 -28.02 6.41 -7.57
CA ALA A 22 -27.15 6.63 -8.72
C ALA A 22 -25.88 7.43 -8.37
N GLU A 23 -26.02 8.44 -7.51
CA GLU A 23 -24.88 9.25 -7.07
C GLU A 23 -23.91 8.44 -6.18
N GLN A 24 -24.44 7.62 -5.27
CA GLN A 24 -23.61 6.74 -4.44
C GLN A 24 -22.89 5.68 -5.27
N ALA A 25 -23.58 5.06 -6.23
CA ALA A 25 -22.98 4.11 -7.16
C ALA A 25 -21.87 4.78 -7.99
N LYS A 26 -22.10 6.00 -8.48
CA LYS A 26 -21.09 6.80 -9.18
C LYS A 26 -19.86 7.07 -8.31
N GLN A 27 -20.04 7.56 -7.08
CA GLN A 27 -18.94 7.83 -6.16
C GLN A 27 -18.11 6.58 -5.86
N GLN A 28 -18.76 5.43 -5.67
CA GLN A 28 -18.07 4.15 -5.47
C GLN A 28 -17.27 3.73 -6.71
N ASN A 29 -17.86 3.87 -7.90
CA ASN A 29 -17.18 3.57 -9.16
C ASN A 29 -16.00 4.52 -9.41
N ASP A 30 -16.17 5.82 -9.19
CA ASP A 30 -15.12 6.83 -9.32
C ASP A 30 -13.94 6.52 -8.39
N HIS A 31 -14.22 6.13 -7.14
CA HIS A 31 -13.18 5.73 -6.20
C HIS A 31 -12.49 4.42 -6.62
N ALA A 32 -13.27 3.37 -6.91
CA ALA A 32 -12.75 2.05 -7.23
C ALA A 32 -11.93 2.06 -8.52
N PHE A 33 -12.44 2.67 -9.58
CA PHE A 33 -11.72 2.78 -10.85
C PHE A 33 -10.59 3.80 -10.79
N GLY A 34 -10.77 4.92 -10.08
CA GLY A 34 -9.76 5.97 -9.97
C GLY A 34 -8.42 5.46 -9.45
N GLN A 35 -8.42 4.52 -8.50
CA GLN A 35 -7.20 3.90 -7.99
C GLN A 35 -6.42 3.12 -9.06
N TYR A 36 -7.10 2.26 -9.81
CA TYR A 36 -6.45 1.49 -10.85
C TYR A 36 -6.13 2.34 -12.09
N ASP A 37 -7.01 3.27 -12.45
CA ASP A 37 -6.78 4.20 -13.57
C ASP A 37 -5.56 5.10 -13.31
N ALA A 38 -5.29 5.50 -12.05
CA ALA A 38 -4.06 6.20 -11.68
C ALA A 38 -2.82 5.32 -11.92
N LEU A 39 -2.87 4.04 -11.57
CA LEU A 39 -1.79 3.08 -11.83
C LEU A 39 -1.62 2.75 -13.32
N VAL A 40 -2.70 2.81 -14.11
CA VAL A 40 -2.65 2.73 -15.57
C VAL A 40 -1.93 3.94 -16.16
N LYS A 41 -2.30 5.16 -15.73
CA LYS A 41 -1.63 6.40 -16.15
C LYS A 41 -0.14 6.40 -15.77
N ALA A 42 0.20 5.81 -14.62
CA ALA A 42 1.57 5.63 -14.17
C ALA A 42 2.33 4.49 -14.88
N GLY A 43 1.67 3.78 -15.82
CA GLY A 43 2.27 2.73 -16.64
C GLY A 43 2.47 1.38 -15.93
N LEU A 44 1.96 1.21 -14.71
CA LEU A 44 2.09 -0.04 -13.96
C LEU A 44 1.05 -1.09 -14.36
N LEU A 45 -0.11 -0.62 -14.85
CA LEU A 45 -1.23 -1.47 -15.28
C LEU A 45 -1.70 -1.09 -16.69
N THR A 46 -2.43 -2.00 -17.32
CA THR A 46 -3.32 -1.71 -18.45
C THR A 46 -4.76 -1.98 -18.02
N GLY A 47 -5.71 -1.15 -18.45
CA GLY A 47 -7.15 -1.34 -18.20
C GLY A 47 -7.91 -1.65 -19.49
N ALA A 48 -8.89 -2.56 -19.42
CA ALA A 48 -9.81 -2.88 -20.50
C ALA A 48 -11.25 -3.00 -19.99
N GLU A 49 -12.22 -2.43 -20.70
CA GLU A 49 -13.65 -2.60 -20.42
C GLU A 49 -14.07 -4.05 -20.66
N ALA A 50 -14.89 -4.62 -19.77
CA ALA A 50 -15.35 -6.00 -19.86
C ALA A 50 -16.69 -6.21 -19.12
N GLN A 51 -17.31 -7.36 -19.40
CA GLN A 51 -18.40 -7.90 -18.57
C GLN A 51 -17.79 -8.75 -17.46
N VAL A 52 -17.91 -8.29 -16.22
CA VAL A 52 -17.27 -8.90 -15.05
C VAL A 52 -18.32 -9.43 -14.08
N GLN A 53 -18.00 -10.53 -13.40
CA GLN A 53 -18.87 -11.08 -12.36
C GLN A 53 -18.76 -10.19 -11.10
N PRO A 54 -19.84 -9.55 -10.64
CA PRO A 54 -19.79 -8.80 -9.39
C PRO A 54 -19.67 -9.74 -8.20
N MET A 55 -19.14 -9.24 -7.08
CA MET A 55 -19.04 -10.02 -5.83
C MET A 55 -20.42 -10.44 -5.31
N PHE A 56 -21.43 -9.60 -5.55
CA PHE A 56 -22.82 -9.85 -5.21
C PHE A 56 -23.66 -9.71 -6.48
N GLY A 57 -24.33 -10.79 -6.87
CA GLY A 57 -25.12 -10.85 -8.10
C GLY A 57 -24.78 -12.07 -8.94
N ARG A 58 -25.76 -12.53 -9.72
CA ARG A 58 -25.61 -13.70 -10.61
C ARG A 58 -25.19 -13.31 -12.01
N ASP A 59 -25.63 -12.15 -12.48
CA ASP A 59 -25.37 -11.68 -13.82
C ASP A 59 -24.07 -10.89 -13.88
N LYS A 60 -23.37 -10.99 -15.02
CA LYS A 60 -22.22 -10.14 -15.30
C LYS A 60 -22.71 -8.71 -15.50
N VAL A 61 -21.92 -7.77 -15.01
CA VAL A 61 -22.16 -6.33 -15.17
C VAL A 61 -20.97 -5.70 -15.90
N PRO A 62 -21.16 -4.53 -16.53
CA PRO A 62 -20.03 -3.75 -17.05
C PRO A 62 -19.00 -3.48 -15.95
N GLY A 63 -17.74 -3.38 -16.33
CA GLY A 63 -16.64 -3.08 -15.43
C GLY A 63 -15.32 -3.09 -16.18
N LYS A 64 -14.21 -3.09 -15.45
CA LYS A 64 -12.87 -3.04 -16.02
C LYS A 64 -12.02 -4.20 -15.52
N VAL A 65 -11.15 -4.71 -16.39
CA VAL A 65 -10.10 -5.67 -16.06
C VAL A 65 -8.76 -4.96 -16.14
N TYR A 66 -8.00 -5.01 -15.05
CA TYR A 66 -6.68 -4.42 -14.94
C TYR A 66 -5.61 -5.50 -14.93
N THR A 67 -4.66 -5.40 -15.85
CA THR A 67 -3.55 -6.35 -16.02
C THR A 67 -2.23 -5.66 -15.73
N ILE A 68 -1.31 -6.37 -15.09
CA ILE A 68 0.02 -5.84 -14.77
C ILE A 68 0.88 -5.68 -16.02
N THR A 69 1.62 -4.57 -16.12
CA THR A 69 2.63 -4.36 -17.18
C THR A 69 3.98 -4.93 -16.77
N GLU A 70 4.93 -5.01 -17.71
CA GLU A 70 6.31 -5.36 -17.40
C GLU A 70 6.93 -4.40 -16.36
N ALA A 71 6.61 -3.11 -16.45
CA ALA A 71 7.04 -2.11 -15.47
C ALA A 71 6.42 -2.36 -14.08
N GLY A 72 5.12 -2.68 -14.04
CA GLY A 72 4.43 -3.09 -12.82
C GLY A 72 5.05 -4.32 -12.17
N THR A 73 5.39 -5.34 -12.96
CA THR A 73 6.01 -6.58 -12.44
C THR A 73 7.33 -6.31 -11.73
N LYS A 74 8.14 -5.36 -12.23
CA LYS A 74 9.45 -5.01 -11.63
C LYS A 74 9.34 -4.39 -10.25
N VAL A 75 8.21 -3.80 -9.91
CA VAL A 75 7.98 -3.11 -8.63
C VAL A 75 6.94 -3.80 -7.76
N LEU A 76 6.50 -5.00 -8.15
CA LEU A 76 5.56 -5.79 -7.36
C LEU A 76 6.24 -6.29 -6.08
N LYS A 77 5.57 -6.11 -4.94
CA LYS A 77 6.10 -6.54 -3.63
C LYS A 77 6.22 -8.06 -3.55
N ASP A 78 5.20 -8.76 -4.04
CA ASP A 78 5.12 -10.22 -4.10
C ASP A 78 4.16 -10.61 -5.24
N PRO A 79 4.49 -11.60 -6.09
CA PRO A 79 3.60 -12.11 -7.12
C PRO A 79 2.21 -12.54 -6.64
N LYS A 80 2.05 -12.85 -5.35
CA LYS A 80 0.81 -13.30 -4.72
C LYS A 80 -0.11 -12.17 -4.25
N PHE A 81 0.36 -10.92 -4.33
CA PHE A 81 -0.38 -9.73 -3.89
C PHE A 81 -0.47 -8.69 -5.01
N THR A 82 -1.52 -7.87 -4.98
CA THR A 82 -1.70 -6.70 -5.86
C THR A 82 -1.05 -5.44 -5.27
N ALA A 83 0.07 -5.59 -4.58
CA ALA A 83 0.76 -4.53 -3.86
C ALA A 83 2.11 -4.21 -4.50
N PHE A 84 2.39 -2.92 -4.71
CA PHE A 84 3.65 -2.42 -5.25
C PHE A 84 4.57 -1.88 -4.15
N CYS A 85 5.88 -2.02 -4.33
CA CYS A 85 6.89 -1.42 -3.48
C CYS A 85 7.16 0.03 -3.95
N ALA A 86 6.77 1.00 -3.12
CA ALA A 86 6.89 2.43 -3.42
C ALA A 86 8.17 3.08 -2.88
N GLY A 87 9.14 2.28 -2.43
CA GLY A 87 10.40 2.75 -1.86
C GLY A 87 10.81 1.98 -0.60
N ARG A 88 11.85 2.47 0.07
CA ARG A 88 12.36 1.94 1.34
C ARG A 88 12.39 3.05 2.36
N TYR A 89 12.44 2.72 3.65
CA TYR A 89 12.74 3.70 4.68
C TYR A 89 14.21 3.63 5.07
N LYS A 90 14.79 4.80 5.34
CA LYS A 90 16.12 4.96 5.91
C LYS A 90 16.00 5.75 7.20
N VAL A 91 16.64 5.27 8.26
CA VAL A 91 16.79 6.04 9.50
C VAL A 91 17.69 7.25 9.20
N ASP A 92 17.18 8.43 9.54
CA ASP A 92 17.90 9.69 9.41
C ASP A 92 18.81 9.89 10.63
N GLU A 93 18.23 9.81 11.83
CA GLU A 93 18.91 10.08 13.09
C GLU A 93 18.27 9.32 14.27
N VAL A 94 19.08 8.91 15.24
CA VAL A 94 18.60 8.48 16.56
C VAL A 94 18.47 9.71 17.46
N VAL A 95 17.23 10.09 17.79
CA VAL A 95 16.90 11.31 18.54
C VAL A 95 17.14 11.12 20.04
N ASN A 96 16.75 9.98 20.59
CA ASN A 96 16.88 9.69 22.02
C ASN A 96 16.89 8.18 22.26
N PHE A 97 17.52 7.75 23.35
CA PHE A 97 17.44 6.39 23.84
C PHE A 97 17.42 6.34 25.36
N THR A 98 16.78 5.32 25.93
CA THR A 98 16.82 5.07 27.38
C THR A 98 18.10 4.33 27.75
N GLU A 99 18.59 4.50 28.98
CA GLU A 99 19.67 3.66 29.50
C GLU A 99 19.31 2.16 29.36
N PRO A 100 20.27 1.30 28.98
CA PRO A 100 20.08 -0.14 28.93
C PRO A 100 19.65 -0.71 30.28
N GLY A 101 18.49 -1.37 30.32
CA GLY A 101 17.95 -1.98 31.53
C GLY A 101 17.57 -3.44 31.31
N ASN A 102 17.60 -4.26 32.36
CA ASN A 102 17.10 -5.63 32.28
C ASN A 102 15.56 -5.63 32.34
N ALA A 103 14.91 -6.19 31.33
CA ALA A 103 13.48 -6.41 31.31
C ALA A 103 13.18 -7.76 30.63
N MET A 104 12.32 -8.56 31.27
CA MET A 104 11.96 -9.90 30.78
C MET A 104 13.15 -10.83 30.52
N GLY A 105 14.24 -10.69 31.28
CA GLY A 105 15.45 -11.52 31.14
C GLY A 105 16.38 -11.11 30.00
N ALA A 106 16.10 -9.99 29.31
CA ALA A 106 16.96 -9.42 28.29
C ALA A 106 17.37 -7.99 28.64
N THR A 107 18.53 -7.54 28.17
CA THR A 107 18.90 -6.12 28.26
C THR A 107 18.25 -5.36 27.10
N ILE A 108 17.47 -4.33 27.43
CA ILE A 108 16.62 -3.59 26.50
C ILE A 108 16.93 -2.10 26.58
N SER A 109 16.85 -1.40 25.45
CA SER A 109 16.82 0.07 25.37
C SER A 109 15.72 0.51 24.40
N ARG A 110 14.94 1.53 24.77
CA ARG A 110 13.94 2.12 23.86
C ARG A 110 14.59 3.26 23.10
N VAL A 111 14.43 3.25 21.79
CA VAL A 111 15.01 4.23 20.88
C VAL A 111 13.90 5.01 20.18
N THR A 112 14.02 6.33 20.14
CA THR A 112 13.26 7.22 19.27
C THR A 112 14.18 7.68 18.14
N TYR A 113 13.71 7.60 16.90
CA TYR A 113 14.47 7.95 15.72
C TYR A 113 13.61 8.69 14.70
N THR A 114 14.24 9.41 13.78
CA THR A 114 13.58 9.94 12.58
C THR A 114 13.94 9.07 11.38
N TYR A 115 13.02 8.95 10.43
CA TYR A 115 13.25 8.22 9.19
C TYR A 115 12.58 8.91 8.00
N SER A 116 13.16 8.69 6.83
CA SER A 116 12.67 9.23 5.57
C SER A 116 12.55 8.13 4.51
N PRO A 117 11.60 8.26 3.56
CA PRO A 117 11.52 7.39 2.42
C PRO A 117 12.69 7.67 1.45
N VAL A 118 13.33 6.62 0.98
CA VAL A 118 14.42 6.62 0.01
C VAL A 118 14.09 5.68 -1.15
N ASP A 119 14.76 5.90 -2.29
CA ASP A 119 14.55 5.13 -3.52
C ASP A 119 13.09 5.13 -4.01
N VAL A 120 12.38 6.23 -3.74
CA VAL A 120 10.97 6.39 -4.13
C VAL A 120 10.91 6.56 -5.65
N PRO A 121 10.27 5.63 -6.38
CA PRO A 121 10.20 5.67 -7.83
C PRO A 121 9.28 6.81 -8.31
N ALA A 122 9.51 7.30 -9.54
CA ALA A 122 8.76 8.43 -10.10
C ALA A 122 7.25 8.20 -10.10
N TRP A 123 6.79 6.99 -10.41
CA TRP A 123 5.37 6.62 -10.41
C TRP A 123 4.71 6.84 -9.04
N ALA A 124 5.45 6.62 -7.95
CA ALA A 124 4.91 6.77 -6.60
C ALA A 124 4.82 8.25 -6.18
N LYS A 125 5.58 9.14 -6.84
CA LYS A 125 5.53 10.60 -6.63
C LYS A 125 4.49 11.30 -7.51
N ASP A 126 3.94 10.60 -8.50
CA ASP A 126 2.93 11.15 -9.39
C ASP A 126 1.71 11.66 -8.62
N GLU A 127 1.27 12.88 -8.91
CA GLU A 127 0.16 13.53 -8.19
C GLU A 127 -1.15 12.75 -8.32
N GLY A 128 -1.39 12.10 -9.46
CA GLY A 128 -2.56 11.27 -9.67
C GLY A 128 -2.54 10.02 -8.79
N VAL A 129 -1.37 9.38 -8.67
CA VAL A 129 -1.16 8.26 -7.76
C VAL A 129 -1.29 8.69 -6.29
N GLN A 130 -0.68 9.81 -5.91
CA GLN A 130 -0.77 10.36 -4.55
C GLN A 130 -2.21 10.69 -4.14
N THR A 131 -3.00 11.25 -5.08
CA THR A 131 -4.42 11.56 -4.86
C THR A 131 -5.26 10.29 -4.73
N ALA A 132 -4.99 9.28 -5.57
CA ALA A 132 -5.68 8.00 -5.53
C ALA A 132 -5.35 7.15 -4.30
N PHE A 133 -4.15 7.32 -3.74
CA PHE A 133 -3.66 6.60 -2.56
C PHE A 133 -3.20 7.59 -1.46
N PRO A 134 -4.12 8.27 -0.75
CA PRO A 134 -3.74 9.29 0.24
C PRO A 134 -2.85 8.79 1.39
N ASN A 135 -2.90 7.50 1.72
CA ASN A 135 -2.01 6.91 2.72
C ASN A 135 -0.57 6.80 2.20
N LEU A 136 -0.36 6.62 0.89
CA LEU A 136 0.96 6.64 0.28
C LEU A 136 1.61 8.03 0.46
N ALA A 137 0.83 9.11 0.31
CA ALA A 137 1.32 10.47 0.55
C ALA A 137 1.87 10.66 1.95
N LYS A 138 1.13 10.15 2.95
CA LYS A 138 1.56 10.20 4.35
C LYS A 138 2.80 9.35 4.60
N GLN A 139 2.89 8.19 3.95
CA GLN A 139 4.04 7.29 4.03
C GLN A 139 5.28 7.84 3.32
N LEU A 140 5.09 8.71 2.34
CA LEU A 140 6.20 9.33 1.60
C LEU A 140 6.62 10.69 2.18
N ALA A 141 6.09 11.09 3.34
CA ALA A 141 6.56 12.27 4.05
C ALA A 141 7.97 12.03 4.63
N PRO A 142 8.89 13.00 4.56
CA PRO A 142 10.21 12.89 5.16
C PRO A 142 10.17 13.11 6.69
N HIS A 143 11.26 12.70 7.36
CA HIS A 143 11.54 12.94 8.78
C HIS A 143 10.42 12.51 9.73
N GLN A 144 9.81 11.37 9.45
CA GLN A 144 8.79 10.78 10.30
C GLN A 144 9.42 10.25 11.59
N GLU A 145 8.70 10.37 12.70
CA GLU A 145 9.16 9.81 13.97
C GLU A 145 8.82 8.32 14.07
N GLY A 146 9.83 7.52 14.41
CA GLY A 146 9.72 6.10 14.73
C GLY A 146 10.18 5.82 16.16
N ARG A 147 9.70 4.72 16.71
CA ARG A 147 10.20 4.14 17.97
C ARG A 147 10.63 2.72 17.70
N ALA A 148 11.59 2.20 18.44
CA ALA A 148 11.96 0.80 18.40
C ALA A 148 12.40 0.34 19.79
N THR A 149 12.13 -0.92 20.10
CA THR A 149 12.71 -1.59 21.27
C THR A 149 13.96 -2.32 20.79
N MET A 150 15.12 -1.94 21.28
CA MET A 150 16.38 -2.61 20.99
C MET A 150 16.64 -3.66 22.07
N VAL A 151 16.96 -4.88 21.67
CA VAL A 151 17.30 -6.00 22.54
C VAL A 151 18.77 -6.37 22.32
N LEU A 152 19.54 -6.42 23.40
CA LEU A 152 20.93 -6.86 23.35
C LEU A 152 20.98 -8.37 23.15
N GLN A 153 21.55 -8.77 22.03
CA GLN A 153 21.91 -10.14 21.67
C GLN A 153 23.40 -10.37 21.95
N ASN A 154 23.87 -11.60 21.73
CA ASN A 154 25.28 -11.95 21.94
C ASN A 154 26.25 -11.17 21.03
N ASP A 155 25.77 -10.75 19.86
CA ASP A 155 26.55 -10.10 18.79
C ASP A 155 26.18 -8.61 18.56
N GLY A 156 25.36 -8.03 19.45
CA GLY A 156 25.02 -6.62 19.39
C GLY A 156 23.54 -6.34 19.64
N TRP A 157 23.08 -5.15 19.25
CA TRP A 157 21.69 -4.74 19.44
C TRP A 157 20.85 -5.09 18.21
N SER A 158 19.71 -5.74 18.44
CA SER A 158 18.69 -5.98 17.40
C SER A 158 17.43 -5.19 17.72
N ALA A 159 16.82 -4.58 16.71
CA ALA A 159 15.48 -4.04 16.85
C ALA A 159 14.49 -5.21 16.95
N ASP A 160 13.64 -5.18 17.98
CA ASP A 160 12.45 -6.03 18.02
C ASP A 160 11.38 -5.42 17.11
N LEU A 161 11.24 -6.02 15.94
CA LEU A 161 10.28 -5.62 14.92
C LEU A 161 8.93 -6.34 15.06
N SER A 162 8.75 -7.18 16.08
CA SER A 162 7.50 -7.96 16.26
C SER A 162 6.30 -7.12 16.70
N MET A 163 6.50 -5.84 17.03
CA MET A 163 5.45 -4.90 17.44
C MET A 163 5.05 -3.91 16.33
N PHE A 164 5.44 -4.14 15.07
CA PHE A 164 5.03 -3.35 13.90
C PHE A 164 4.20 -4.16 12.90
#